data_AF-A0A2N3U9Q0-F1
#
_entry.id   AF-A0A2N3U9Q0-F1
#
_cell.length_a   1.000
_cell.length_b   1.000
_cell.length_c   1.000
_cell.angle_alpha   90.00
_cell.angle_beta   90.00
_cell.angle_gamma   90.00
#
_symmetry.space_group_name_H-M   'P 1'
#
loop_
_entity.id
_entity.type
_entity.pdbx_description
1 polymer ?
#
loop_
_entity_poly.entity_id
_entity_poly.type
_entity_poly.pdbx_seq_one_letter_code
_entity_poly.pdbx_strand_id
1 'polypeptide(L)'
;MPKTTATYSIALLLLLLTFTQCTTSRQRMLKQQYKQIYIEEFKLIYFQKLLQAGFNNSEEVNSLIRFDKSGFTEPVLTMEDYQLIERLVQADQQQMRADSVAKIGRVAEGAEGKHVFSHILTKLEGKWLDSLAKKRYKLSDFRHTSLN
;
A
#
# COMPACT_ATOMS: atom_id res chain seq x y z
N MET A 1 -46.68 -46.62 5.42
CA MET A 1 -45.50 -46.72 4.54
C MET A 1 -44.90 -45.33 4.35
N PRO A 2 -43.62 -45.12 4.70
CA PRO A 2 -42.99 -43.83 5.04
C PRO A 2 -42.48 -43.07 3.82
N LYS A 3 -43.22 -43.12 2.70
CA LYS A 3 -42.73 -42.60 1.41
C LYS A 3 -42.85 -41.08 1.29
N THR A 4 -43.82 -40.47 1.96
CA THR A 4 -44.09 -39.03 1.88
C THR A 4 -43.15 -38.20 2.75
N THR A 5 -42.79 -38.66 3.95
CA THR A 5 -41.82 -37.96 4.81
C THR A 5 -40.43 -37.90 4.19
N ALA A 6 -39.99 -38.99 3.54
CA ALA A 6 -38.70 -39.02 2.83
C ALA A 6 -38.63 -38.02 1.66
N THR A 7 -39.73 -37.82 0.92
CA THR A 7 -39.76 -36.87 -0.19
C THR A 7 -39.69 -35.41 0.27
N TYR A 8 -40.36 -35.06 1.39
CA TYR A 8 -40.26 -33.72 1.96
C TYR A 8 -38.85 -33.42 2.51
N SER A 9 -38.22 -34.41 3.14
CA SER A 9 -36.83 -34.28 3.61
C SER A 9 -35.84 -34.07 2.46
N ILE A 10 -36.03 -34.76 1.33
CA ILE A 10 -35.19 -34.58 0.13
C ILE A 10 -35.45 -33.21 -0.51
N ALA A 11 -36.70 -32.78 -0.61
CA ALA A 11 -37.05 -31.46 -1.14
C ALA A 11 -36.49 -30.32 -0.27
N LEU A 12 -36.53 -30.47 1.06
CA LEU A 12 -35.93 -29.53 2.01
C LEU A 12 -34.40 -29.48 1.88
N LEU A 13 -33.75 -30.64 1.71
CA LEU A 13 -32.30 -30.71 1.49
C LEU A 13 -31.90 -30.03 0.18
N LEU A 14 -32.67 -30.24 -0.91
CA LEU A 14 -32.44 -29.58 -2.20
C LEU A 14 -32.68 -28.06 -2.13
N LEU A 15 -33.67 -27.61 -1.35
CA LEU A 15 -33.92 -26.19 -1.09
C LEU A 15 -32.79 -25.55 -0.27
N LEU A 16 -32.20 -26.27 0.68
CA LEU A 16 -31.08 -25.78 1.48
C LEU A 16 -29.78 -25.67 0.68
N LEU A 17 -29.60 -26.50 -0.36
CA LEU A 17 -28.42 -26.44 -1.24
C LEU A 17 -28.40 -25.21 -2.15
N THR A 18 -29.56 -24.61 -2.48
CA THR A 18 -29.62 -23.40 -3.32
C THR A 18 -29.24 -22.11 -2.57
N PHE A 19 -29.16 -22.13 -1.23
CA PHE A 19 -28.75 -20.98 -0.41
C PHE A 19 -27.25 -20.91 -0.13
N THR A 20 -26.44 -21.83 -0.66
CA THR A 20 -24.98 -21.70 -0.57
C THR A 20 -24.50 -20.64 -1.57
N GLN A 21 -24.46 -19.38 -1.12
CA GLN A 21 -23.87 -18.29 -1.90
C GLN A 21 -22.39 -18.58 -2.16
N CYS A 22 -22.10 -19.07 -3.35
CA CYS A 22 -20.75 -19.32 -3.82
C CYS A 22 -20.13 -17.97 -4.21
N THR A 23 -19.28 -17.40 -3.36
CA THR A 23 -18.45 -16.26 -3.78
C THR A 23 -17.59 -16.72 -4.95
N THR A 24 -17.77 -16.11 -6.12
CA THR A 24 -17.10 -16.58 -7.34
C THR A 24 -15.59 -16.38 -7.21
N SER A 25 -14.79 -17.32 -7.74
CA SER A 25 -13.32 -17.22 -7.79
C SER A 25 -12.85 -15.87 -8.34
N ARG A 26 -13.61 -15.31 -9.30
CA ARG A 26 -13.41 -13.99 -9.90
C ARG A 26 -13.46 -12.84 -8.89
N GLN A 27 -14.43 -12.81 -7.97
CA GLN A 27 -14.52 -11.76 -6.94
C GLN A 27 -13.32 -11.81 -5.99
N ARG A 28 -12.86 -13.01 -5.64
CA ARG A 28 -11.67 -13.18 -4.79
C ARG A 28 -10.40 -12.67 -5.49
N MET A 29 -10.24 -12.98 -6.78
CA MET A 29 -9.13 -12.48 -7.60
C MET A 29 -9.13 -10.94 -7.67
N LEU A 30 -10.28 -10.32 -7.99
CA LEU A 30 -10.39 -8.86 -8.07
C LEU A 30 -10.03 -8.20 -6.73
N LYS A 31 -10.53 -8.73 -5.62
CA LYS A 31 -10.19 -8.21 -4.28
C LYS A 31 -8.69 -8.29 -3.98
N GLN A 32 -8.02 -9.35 -4.43
CA GLN A 32 -6.57 -9.50 -4.30
C GLN A 32 -5.81 -8.52 -5.18
N GLN A 33 -6.26 -8.31 -6.42
CA GLN A 33 -5.68 -7.32 -7.33
C GLN A 33 -5.80 -5.90 -6.77
N TYR A 34 -6.98 -5.49 -6.32
CA TYR A 34 -7.19 -4.17 -5.70
C TYR A 34 -6.33 -3.96 -4.46
N LYS A 35 -6.23 -5.00 -3.61
CA LYS A 35 -5.34 -4.96 -2.45
C LYS A 35 -3.89 -4.73 -2.88
N GLN A 36 -3.44 -5.40 -3.94
CA GLN A 36 -2.08 -5.26 -4.43
C GLN A 36 -1.84 -3.85 -4.97
N ILE A 37 -2.76 -3.34 -5.80
CA ILE A 37 -2.75 -1.97 -6.33
C ILE A 37 -2.64 -0.95 -5.19
N TYR A 38 -3.49 -1.07 -4.16
CA TYR A 38 -3.45 -0.17 -3.01
C TYR A 38 -2.08 -0.19 -2.32
N ILE A 39 -1.52 -1.39 -2.09
CA ILE A 39 -0.23 -1.53 -1.41
C ILE A 39 0.90 -0.93 -2.25
N GLU A 40 0.91 -1.19 -3.56
CA GLU A 40 1.91 -0.67 -4.48
C GLU A 40 1.84 0.85 -4.58
N GLU A 41 0.64 1.41 -4.73
CA GLU A 41 0.43 2.86 -4.79
C GLU A 41 0.88 3.55 -3.48
N PHE A 42 0.53 2.98 -2.32
CA PHE A 42 0.96 3.52 -1.02
C PHE A 42 2.50 3.59 -0.94
N LYS A 43 3.18 2.53 -1.38
CA LYS A 43 4.65 2.45 -1.36
C LYS A 43 5.27 3.41 -2.38
N LEU A 44 4.70 3.51 -3.58
CA LEU A 44 5.17 4.37 -4.64
C LEU A 44 5.09 5.85 -4.23
N ILE A 45 3.94 6.28 -3.69
CA ILE A 45 3.75 7.65 -3.23
C ILE A 45 4.72 7.98 -2.08
N TYR A 46 4.88 7.07 -1.12
CA TYR A 46 5.87 7.25 -0.05
C TYR A 46 7.29 7.38 -0.59
N PHE A 47 7.69 6.52 -1.54
CA PHE A 47 9.00 6.59 -2.19
C PHE A 47 9.23 7.92 -2.91
N GLN A 48 8.29 8.33 -3.76
CA GLN A 48 8.38 9.57 -4.53
C GLN A 48 8.49 10.78 -3.58
N LYS A 49 7.64 10.85 -2.55
CA LYS A 49 7.67 11.93 -1.54
C LYS A 49 8.98 11.96 -0.76
N LEU A 50 9.49 10.80 -0.37
CA LEU A 50 10.77 10.71 0.35
C LEU A 50 11.94 11.12 -0.54
N LEU A 51 11.90 10.79 -1.84
CA LEU A 51 12.90 11.21 -2.82
C LEU A 51 12.88 12.74 -2.97
N GLN A 52 11.70 13.34 -3.13
CA GLN A 52 11.52 14.80 -3.17
C GLN A 52 12.10 15.45 -1.91
N ALA A 53 11.69 14.99 -0.73
CA ALA A 53 12.15 15.55 0.54
C ALA A 53 13.67 15.36 0.75
N GLY A 54 14.20 14.20 0.36
CA GLY A 54 15.62 13.86 0.45
C GLY A 54 16.50 14.76 -0.40
N PHE A 55 16.03 15.13 -1.60
CA PHE A 55 16.70 16.06 -2.50
C PHE A 55 16.20 17.51 -2.38
N ASN A 56 15.57 17.87 -1.26
CA ASN A 56 15.11 19.22 -0.97
C ASN A 56 14.18 19.81 -2.07
N ASN A 57 13.33 18.97 -2.66
CA ASN A 57 12.42 19.33 -3.74
C ASN A 57 13.13 19.91 -4.98
N SER A 58 14.31 19.39 -5.33
CA SER A 58 15.02 19.81 -6.53
C SER A 58 14.17 19.64 -7.80
N GLU A 59 14.35 20.54 -8.77
CA GLU A 59 13.57 20.55 -10.00
C GLU A 59 13.78 19.29 -10.83
N GLU A 60 15.00 18.75 -10.82
CA GLU A 60 15.40 17.55 -11.55
C GLU A 60 14.64 16.32 -11.03
N VAL A 61 14.61 16.13 -9.70
CA VAL A 61 13.88 15.02 -9.07
C VAL A 61 12.39 15.15 -9.30
N ASN A 62 11.84 16.37 -9.17
CA ASN A 62 10.42 16.62 -9.45
C ASN A 62 10.07 16.35 -10.92
N SER A 63 11.00 16.64 -11.84
CA SER A 63 10.82 16.36 -13.26
C SER A 63 10.84 14.86 -13.54
N LEU A 64 11.78 14.12 -12.96
CA LEU A 64 11.82 12.65 -13.06
C LEU A 64 10.51 12.02 -12.58
N ILE A 65 10.00 12.43 -11.42
CA ILE A 65 8.74 11.92 -10.86
C ILE A 65 7.55 12.28 -11.75
N ARG A 66 7.52 13.47 -12.35
CA ARG A 66 6.44 13.88 -13.25
C ARG A 66 6.44 13.10 -14.58
N PHE A 67 7.62 12.77 -15.08
CA PHE A 67 7.79 11.94 -16.27
C PHE A 67 7.48 10.47 -15.99
N ASP A 68 7.75 10.00 -14.79
CA ASP A 68 7.41 8.67 -14.33
C ASP A 68 5.90 8.42 -14.39
N LYS A 69 5.49 7.33 -15.04
CA LYS A 69 4.08 6.92 -15.23
C LYS A 69 3.77 5.61 -14.51
N SER A 70 4.53 5.28 -13.46
CA SER A 70 4.34 4.04 -12.70
C SER A 70 3.14 4.04 -11.74
N GLY A 71 2.48 5.18 -11.54
CA GLY A 71 1.29 5.29 -10.70
C GLY A 71 0.01 4.79 -11.38
N PHE A 72 -1.05 4.65 -10.59
CA PHE A 72 -2.39 4.29 -11.09
C PHE A 72 -3.23 5.54 -11.40
N THR A 73 -4.04 5.48 -12.46
CA THR A 73 -4.92 6.59 -12.87
C THR A 73 -6.05 6.87 -11.88
N GLU A 74 -6.49 5.82 -11.18
CA GLU A 74 -7.61 5.89 -10.24
C GLU A 74 -7.10 6.23 -8.84
N PRO A 75 -7.77 7.13 -8.09
CA PRO A 75 -7.40 7.41 -6.71
C PRO A 75 -7.72 6.20 -5.82
N VAL A 76 -6.70 5.45 -5.43
CA VAL A 76 -6.83 4.26 -4.59
C VAL A 76 -6.58 4.55 -3.10
N LEU A 77 -5.86 5.64 -2.80
CA LEU A 77 -5.52 6.06 -1.44
C LEU A 77 -6.52 7.10 -0.90
N THR A 78 -6.79 7.04 0.40
CA THR A 78 -7.61 8.03 1.10
C THR A 78 -6.81 9.30 1.41
N MET A 79 -7.49 10.41 1.72
CA MET A 79 -6.81 11.65 2.12
C MET A 79 -5.97 11.43 3.39
N GLU A 80 -6.47 10.62 4.31
CA GLU A 80 -5.77 10.24 5.53
C GLU A 80 -4.49 9.45 5.24
N ASP A 81 -4.47 8.64 4.18
CA ASP A 81 -3.26 7.93 3.74
C ASP A 81 -2.20 8.90 3.23
N TYR A 82 -2.58 9.88 2.40
CA TYR A 82 -1.65 10.92 1.94
C TYR A 82 -1.08 11.74 3.10
N GLN A 83 -1.93 12.13 4.06
CA GLN A 83 -1.47 12.86 5.27
C GLN A 83 -0.53 12.02 6.13
N LEU A 84 -0.81 10.71 6.27
CA LEU A 84 0.08 9.80 6.98
C LEU A 84 1.44 9.70 6.29
N ILE A 85 1.45 9.50 4.96
CA ILE A 85 2.68 9.44 4.17
C ILE A 85 3.51 10.71 4.37
N GLU A 86 2.89 11.88 4.29
CA GLU A 86 3.58 13.16 4.49
C GLU A 86 4.27 13.24 5.86
N ARG A 87 3.58 12.83 6.93
CA ARG A 87 4.17 12.80 8.29
C ARG A 87 5.34 11.83 8.40
N LEU A 88 5.25 10.65 7.77
CA LEU A 88 6.34 9.68 7.76
C LEU A 88 7.56 10.25 7.03
N VAL A 89 7.35 10.85 5.87
CA VAL A 89 8.41 11.49 5.07
C VAL A 89 9.08 12.62 5.84
N GLN A 90 8.33 13.43 6.58
CA GLN A 90 8.89 14.48 7.44
C GLN A 90 9.81 13.91 8.53
N ALA A 91 9.38 12.83 9.19
CA ALA A 91 10.21 12.15 10.19
C ALA A 91 11.49 11.58 9.58
N ASP A 92 11.40 10.93 8.41
CA ASP A 92 12.56 10.38 7.71
C ASP A 92 13.50 11.48 7.20
N GLN A 93 12.97 12.61 6.74
CA GLN A 93 13.78 13.76 6.35
C GLN A 93 14.56 14.34 7.53
N GLN A 94 13.94 14.43 8.71
CA GLN A 94 14.62 14.85 9.94
C GLN A 94 15.74 13.87 10.32
N GLN A 95 15.46 12.57 10.22
CA GLN A 95 16.47 11.53 10.46
C GLN A 95 17.66 11.67 9.49
N MET A 96 17.41 11.81 8.19
CA MET A 96 18.48 12.00 7.20
C MET A 96 19.35 13.24 7.48
N ARG A 97 18.73 14.33 7.95
CA ARG A 97 19.47 15.55 8.34
C ARG A 97 20.34 15.31 9.57
N ALA A 98 19.79 14.66 10.60
CA ALA A 98 20.53 14.32 11.81
C ALA A 98 21.72 13.40 11.49
N ASP A 99 21.50 12.35 10.70
CA ASP A 99 22.55 11.41 10.27
C ASP A 99 23.64 12.10 9.44
N SER A 100 23.25 13.04 8.58
CA SER A 100 24.19 13.84 7.79
C SER A 100 25.08 14.71 8.68
N VAL A 101 24.52 15.39 9.68
CA VAL A 101 25.29 16.25 10.61
C VAL A 101 26.21 15.40 11.48
N ALA A 102 25.75 14.24 11.94
CA ALA A 102 26.51 13.35 12.79
C ALA A 102 27.76 12.75 12.11
N LYS A 103 27.83 12.79 10.77
CA LYS A 103 28.96 12.26 9.98
C LYS A 103 30.05 13.28 9.66
N ILE A 104 29.77 14.59 9.77
CA ILE A 104 30.73 15.64 9.43
C ILE A 104 32.03 15.47 10.24
N GLY A 105 33.16 15.40 9.55
CA GLY A 105 34.48 15.20 10.14
C GLY A 105 34.73 13.80 10.74
N ARG A 106 33.79 12.85 10.57
CA ARG A 106 33.91 11.45 11.06
C ARG A 106 34.02 10.43 9.94
N VAL A 107 33.76 10.82 8.70
CA VAL A 107 33.85 9.98 7.50
C VAL A 107 34.74 10.67 6.47
N ALA A 108 35.14 9.95 5.42
CA ALA A 108 35.82 10.57 4.29
C ALA A 108 34.96 11.69 3.69
N GLU A 109 35.57 12.79 3.23
CA GLU A 109 34.88 13.98 2.72
C GLU A 109 33.82 13.64 1.66
N GLY A 110 34.16 12.75 0.71
CA GLY A 110 33.22 12.30 -0.32
C GLY A 110 32.03 11.46 0.19
N ALA A 111 32.04 11.03 1.45
CA ALA A 111 30.95 10.35 2.13
C ALA A 111 30.21 11.27 3.13
N GLU A 112 30.55 12.56 3.19
CA GLU A 112 29.80 13.54 3.97
C GLU A 112 28.47 13.89 3.29
N GLY A 113 27.53 14.43 4.06
CA GLY A 113 26.22 14.85 3.56
C GLY A 113 25.12 13.80 3.69
N LYS A 114 23.99 14.06 3.01
CA LYS A 114 22.80 13.21 3.06
C LYS A 114 22.96 11.99 2.17
N HIS A 115 22.83 10.80 2.77
CA HIS A 115 22.83 9.52 2.06
C HIS A 115 21.42 9.13 1.62
N VAL A 116 20.81 9.96 0.75
CA VAL A 116 19.38 9.85 0.40
C VAL A 116 19.02 8.47 -0.14
N PHE A 117 19.75 7.97 -1.14
CA PHE A 117 19.45 6.67 -1.76
C PHE A 117 19.60 5.51 -0.78
N SER A 118 20.67 5.47 0.01
CA SER A 118 20.88 4.43 1.02
C SER A 118 19.77 4.42 2.06
N HIS A 119 19.33 5.59 2.52
CA HIS A 119 18.23 5.72 3.46
C HIS A 119 16.92 5.20 2.85
N ILE A 120 16.60 5.62 1.61
CA ILE A 120 15.39 5.17 0.91
C ILE A 120 15.37 3.65 0.72
N LEU A 121 16.48 3.07 0.25
CA LEU A 121 16.59 1.61 0.04
C LEU A 121 16.34 0.86 1.34
N THR A 122 16.95 1.31 2.45
CA THR A 122 16.73 0.73 3.78
C THR A 122 15.25 0.74 4.17
N LYS A 123 14.52 1.83 3.85
CA LYS A 123 13.08 1.95 4.15
C LYS A 123 12.25 1.02 3.26
N LEU A 124 12.58 0.89 1.98
CA LEU A 124 11.86 0.07 1.00
C LEU A 124 12.05 -1.44 1.18
N GLU A 125 13.26 -1.86 1.55
CA GLU A 125 13.58 -3.25 1.88
C GLU A 125 12.97 -3.69 3.22
N GLY A 126 12.64 -2.72 4.07
CA GLY A 126 11.98 -2.96 5.34
C GLY A 126 10.55 -3.48 5.20
N LYS A 127 10.22 -4.55 5.94
CA LYS A 127 8.85 -5.11 6.02
C LYS A 127 7.82 -4.18 6.67
N TRP A 128 8.27 -3.09 7.31
CA TRP A 128 7.40 -2.17 8.05
C TRP A 128 6.45 -1.43 7.11
N LEU A 129 6.93 -0.97 5.95
CA LEU A 129 6.14 -0.22 4.99
C LEU A 129 5.05 -1.11 4.38
N ASP A 130 5.42 -2.35 4.02
CA ASP A 130 4.47 -3.37 3.59
C ASP A 130 3.40 -3.67 4.65
N SER A 131 3.81 -3.77 5.92
CA SER A 131 2.91 -4.06 7.03
C SER A 131 1.95 -2.89 7.28
N LEU A 132 2.46 -1.66 7.19
CA LEU A 132 1.68 -0.44 7.32
C LEU A 132 0.67 -0.32 6.18
N ALA A 133 1.10 -0.44 4.93
CA ALA A 133 0.22 -0.39 3.76
C ALA A 133 -0.89 -1.46 3.85
N LYS A 134 -0.53 -2.70 4.23
CA LYS A 134 -1.50 -3.77 4.47
C LYS A 134 -2.49 -3.42 5.57
N LYS A 135 -2.06 -2.75 6.65
CA LYS A 135 -2.91 -2.30 7.76
C LYS A 135 -3.85 -1.19 7.30
N ARG A 136 -3.35 -0.20 6.56
CA ARG A 136 -4.12 0.93 6.02
C ARG A 136 -5.19 0.45 5.03
N TYR A 137 -4.86 -0.51 4.16
CA TYR A 137 -5.84 -1.20 3.32
C TYR A 137 -6.98 -1.87 4.11
N LYS A 138 -6.72 -2.32 5.36
CA LYS A 138 -7.79 -2.91 6.18
C LYS A 138 -8.77 -1.87 6.73
N LEU A 139 -8.32 -0.62 6.84
CA LEU A 139 -9.05 0.50 7.41
C LEU A 139 -9.72 1.35 6.33
N SER A 140 -9.30 1.23 5.07
CA SER A 140 -9.95 1.93 3.97
C SER A 140 -11.32 1.32 3.67
N ASP A 141 -12.29 2.19 3.40
CA ASP A 141 -13.69 1.82 3.13
C ASP A 141 -13.84 0.91 1.90
N PHE A 142 -12.82 0.85 1.04
CA PHE A 142 -12.72 -0.04 -0.12
C PHE A 142 -12.80 -1.54 0.18
N ARG A 143 -12.67 -1.96 1.44
CA ARG A 143 -12.96 -3.34 1.83
C ARG A 143 -14.45 -3.70 1.72
N HIS A 144 -15.33 -2.70 1.86
CA HIS A 144 -16.77 -2.88 2.04
C HIS A 144 -17.60 -2.50 0.80
N THR A 145 -17.00 -1.83 -0.18
CA THR A 145 -17.66 -1.55 -1.46
C THR A 145 -17.80 -2.85 -2.25
N SER A 146 -19.04 -3.22 -2.60
CA SER A 146 -19.28 -4.24 -3.60
C SER A 146 -18.73 -3.75 -4.93
N LEU A 147 -17.77 -4.49 -5.49
CA LEU A 147 -17.41 -4.35 -6.90
C LEU A 147 -18.63 -4.83 -7.69
N ASN A 148 -19.50 -3.89 -8.08
CA ASN A 148 -20.69 -4.14 -8.89
C ASN A 148 -20.32 -4.58 -10.31
#